data_AF-A0A5F1YR53-F1
#
_entry.id   AF-A0A5F1YR53-F1
#
_cell.length_a   1.000
_cell.length_b   1.000
_cell.length_c   1.000
_cell.angle_alpha   90.00
_cell.angle_beta   90.00
_cell.angle_gamma   90.00
#
_symmetry.space_group_name_H-M   'P 1'
#
loop_
_entity.id
_entity.type
_entity.pdbx_description
1 polymer ?
#
loop_
_entity_poly.entity_id
_entity_poly.type
_entity_poly.pdbx_seq_one_letter_code
_entity_poly.pdbx_strand_id
1 'polypeptide(L)'
;MKFRKFSLAFVIVVLLIFHTDTNAENVSVEVPSWPTDLSSFDSFRNERSTTPEGALLSLIAALDLYSKNKEDGIKALILVVDSSHLNEDSKGYKGFSLNRNLIDLVKRQIEQHPYLISSYLPGSSLSNGYQPSQPPYTFSLNSNRFGGSVESGERKLFVPSSGADSERPVTLKRNSKGVWKAKEFSSLLVGIRKPAGKNSADDL
;
A
#
# COMPACT_ATOMS: atom_id res chain seq x y z
N MET A 1 -17.42 74.57 -29.68
CA MET A 1 -17.85 73.48 -28.77
C MET A 1 -17.42 72.13 -29.36
N LYS A 2 -16.28 71.57 -28.93
CA LYS A 2 -15.88 70.19 -29.27
C LYS A 2 -15.40 69.51 -27.98
N PHE A 3 -16.17 68.51 -27.58
CA PHE A 3 -15.99 67.75 -26.34
C PHE A 3 -14.91 66.67 -26.47
N ARG A 4 -14.36 66.34 -25.30
CA ARG A 4 -13.17 65.55 -24.96
C ARG A 4 -13.26 64.08 -25.38
N LYS A 5 -12.11 63.43 -25.56
CA LYS A 5 -11.92 62.01 -25.19
C LYS A 5 -10.61 61.87 -24.41
N PHE A 6 -10.73 61.65 -23.10
CA PHE A 6 -9.65 61.23 -22.21
C PHE A 6 -9.53 59.70 -22.35
N SER A 7 -8.37 59.19 -22.78
CA SER A 7 -8.08 57.75 -22.72
C SER A 7 -7.53 57.41 -21.35
N LEU A 8 -8.27 56.57 -20.62
CA LEU A 8 -7.88 56.00 -19.33
C LEU A 8 -7.06 54.72 -19.59
N ALA A 9 -5.77 54.72 -19.27
CA ALA A 9 -4.92 53.53 -19.37
C ALA A 9 -5.12 52.67 -18.11
N PHE A 10 -5.56 51.43 -18.30
CA PHE A 10 -5.76 50.45 -17.22
C PHE A 10 -4.46 49.67 -17.01
N VAL A 11 -3.78 49.91 -15.88
CA VAL A 11 -2.57 49.15 -15.50
C VAL A 11 -3.03 47.84 -14.86
N ILE A 12 -2.84 46.72 -15.57
CA ILE A 12 -3.06 45.38 -15.02
C ILE A 12 -1.84 45.01 -14.19
N VAL A 13 -1.98 45.07 -12.86
CA VAL A 13 -1.01 44.52 -11.92
C VAL A 13 -1.23 43.01 -11.86
N VAL A 14 -0.34 42.24 -12.46
CA VAL A 14 -0.33 40.78 -12.33
C VAL A 14 0.34 40.43 -11.00
N LEU A 15 -0.47 40.06 -10.00
CA LEU A 15 0.02 39.46 -8.77
C LEU A 15 0.53 38.04 -9.08
N LEU A 16 1.85 37.84 -9.01
CA LEU A 16 2.46 36.52 -8.99
C LEU A 16 2.16 35.88 -7.64
N ILE A 17 1.16 35.00 -7.61
CA ILE A 17 0.87 34.15 -6.45
C ILE A 17 1.92 33.05 -6.42
N PHE A 18 2.95 33.21 -5.59
CA PHE A 18 3.85 32.13 -5.23
C PHE A 18 3.07 31.08 -4.44
N HIS A 19 2.64 30.01 -5.11
CA HIS A 19 2.07 28.85 -4.43
C HIS A 19 3.22 28.10 -3.76
N THR A 20 3.22 28.07 -2.43
CA THR A 20 4.03 27.11 -1.69
C THR A 20 3.36 25.75 -1.83
N ASP A 21 3.80 24.94 -2.78
CA ASP A 21 3.30 23.58 -2.96
C ASP A 21 3.60 22.74 -1.71
N THR A 22 2.63 22.57 -0.82
CA THR A 22 2.64 21.53 0.19
C THR A 22 2.29 20.19 -0.49
N ASN A 23 3.34 19.48 -0.93
CA ASN A 23 3.35 18.36 -1.88
C ASN A 23 3.04 16.98 -1.26
N ALA A 24 1.82 16.75 -0.77
CA ALA A 24 1.35 15.41 -0.41
C ALA A 24 -0.11 15.22 -0.83
N GLU A 25 -0.37 14.20 -1.66
CA GLU A 25 -1.72 13.82 -2.09
C GLU A 25 -2.19 12.66 -1.21
N ASN A 26 -3.28 12.88 -0.48
CA ASN A 26 -3.96 11.87 0.33
C ASN A 26 -5.07 11.23 -0.52
N VAL A 27 -5.05 9.91 -0.64
CA VAL A 27 -6.03 9.12 -1.39
C VAL A 27 -6.79 8.23 -0.40
N SER A 28 -8.11 8.39 -0.35
CA SER A 28 -8.99 7.53 0.44
C SER A 28 -9.56 6.41 -0.44
N VAL A 29 -9.42 5.16 0.00
CA VAL A 29 -9.89 3.98 -0.75
C VAL A 29 -10.82 3.15 0.11
N GLU A 30 -12.06 3.01 -0.34
CA GLU A 30 -13.07 2.15 0.30
C GLU A 30 -12.96 0.70 -0.18
N VAL A 31 -13.07 -0.21 0.78
CA VAL A 31 -12.95 -1.65 0.59
C VAL A 31 -14.12 -2.33 1.33
N PRO A 32 -15.19 -2.73 0.62
CA PRO A 32 -16.41 -3.26 1.25
C PRO A 32 -16.22 -4.66 1.85
N SER A 33 -15.27 -5.44 1.33
CA SER A 33 -14.97 -6.79 1.78
C SER A 33 -13.46 -7.05 1.73
N TRP A 34 -12.99 -7.97 2.56
CA TRP A 34 -11.59 -8.36 2.63
C TRP A 34 -11.45 -9.87 2.34
N PRO A 35 -10.52 -10.28 1.46
CA PRO A 35 -10.41 -11.68 1.07
C PRO A 35 -9.88 -12.54 2.22
N THR A 36 -10.43 -13.74 2.37
CA THR A 36 -10.09 -14.69 3.45
C THR A 36 -9.48 -16.00 2.95
N ASP A 37 -9.49 -16.21 1.63
CA ASP A 37 -8.96 -17.38 0.94
C ASP A 37 -8.45 -16.99 -0.45
N LEU A 38 -7.80 -17.92 -1.16
CA LEU A 38 -7.25 -17.63 -2.48
C LEU A 38 -8.31 -17.25 -3.53
N SER A 39 -9.53 -17.80 -3.44
CA SER A 39 -10.59 -17.59 -4.43
C SER A 39 -11.15 -16.16 -4.34
N SER A 40 -11.50 -15.74 -3.12
CA SER A 40 -11.91 -14.36 -2.81
C SER A 40 -10.76 -13.38 -3.09
N PHE A 41 -9.51 -13.78 -2.84
CA PHE A 41 -8.33 -12.98 -3.17
C PHE A 41 -8.16 -12.76 -4.68
N ASP A 42 -8.32 -13.80 -5.51
CA ASP A 42 -8.24 -13.68 -6.97
C ASP A 42 -9.23 -12.62 -7.50
N SER A 43 -10.47 -12.65 -7.00
CA SER A 43 -11.50 -11.66 -7.34
C SER A 43 -11.12 -10.25 -6.88
N PHE A 44 -10.73 -10.12 -5.60
CA PHE A 44 -10.30 -8.86 -5.00
C PHE A 44 -9.15 -8.20 -5.79
N ARG A 45 -8.13 -9.00 -6.12
CA ARG A 45 -6.98 -8.55 -6.90
C ARG A 45 -7.37 -8.11 -8.30
N ASN A 46 -8.18 -8.90 -9.01
CA ASN A 46 -8.55 -8.62 -10.40
C ASN A 46 -9.34 -7.32 -10.53
N GLU A 47 -10.20 -7.02 -9.56
CA GLU A 47 -10.93 -5.74 -9.49
C GLU A 47 -9.97 -4.57 -9.21
N ARG A 48 -9.09 -4.72 -8.22
CA ARG A 48 -8.35 -3.58 -7.63
C ARG A 48 -6.99 -3.31 -8.24
N SER A 49 -6.29 -4.30 -8.75
CA SER A 49 -4.92 -4.12 -9.30
C SER A 49 -4.89 -3.41 -10.67
N THR A 50 -5.98 -2.70 -11.01
CA THR A 50 -6.09 -1.77 -12.15
C THR A 50 -5.54 -0.38 -11.80
N THR A 51 -5.37 -0.06 -10.51
CA THR A 51 -4.73 1.16 -10.00
C THR A 51 -3.54 0.83 -9.07
N PRO A 52 -2.59 1.75 -8.84
CA PRO A 52 -1.51 1.52 -7.89
C PRO A 52 -2.02 1.36 -6.44
N GLU A 53 -3.06 2.09 -6.05
CA GLU A 53 -3.67 1.97 -4.72
C GLU A 53 -4.26 0.58 -4.51
N GLY A 54 -5.04 0.09 -5.48
CA GLY A 54 -5.64 -1.22 -5.38
C GLY A 54 -4.61 -2.35 -5.44
N ALA A 55 -3.49 -2.17 -6.13
CA ALA A 55 -2.37 -3.11 -6.08
C ALA A 55 -1.66 -3.11 -4.71
N LEU A 56 -1.49 -1.95 -4.07
CA LEU A 56 -0.97 -1.87 -2.70
C LEU A 56 -1.90 -2.61 -1.73
N LEU A 57 -3.22 -2.41 -1.83
CA LEU A 57 -4.18 -3.11 -0.98
C LEU A 57 -4.20 -4.62 -1.27
N SER A 58 -4.04 -5.02 -2.54
CA SER A 58 -3.89 -6.44 -2.92
C SER A 58 -2.61 -7.06 -2.34
N LEU A 59 -1.53 -6.29 -2.21
CA LEU A 59 -0.32 -6.74 -1.53
C LEU A 59 -0.56 -6.95 -0.02
N ILE A 60 -1.20 -5.99 0.66
CA ILE A 60 -1.53 -6.13 2.09
C ILE A 60 -2.43 -7.35 2.31
N ALA A 61 -3.43 -7.55 1.46
CA ALA A 61 -4.30 -8.72 1.48
C ALA A 61 -3.53 -10.03 1.28
N ALA A 62 -2.54 -10.08 0.39
CA ALA A 62 -1.72 -11.28 0.19
C ALA A 62 -0.86 -11.60 1.42
N LEU A 63 -0.27 -10.58 2.05
CA LEU A 63 0.53 -10.74 3.27
C LEU A 63 -0.35 -11.12 4.47
N ASP A 64 -1.55 -10.57 4.56
CA ASP A 64 -2.52 -10.90 5.61
C ASP A 64 -3.00 -12.36 5.45
N LEU A 65 -3.30 -12.77 4.21
CA LEU A 65 -3.62 -14.15 3.89
C LEU A 65 -2.45 -15.09 4.24
N TYR A 66 -1.20 -14.72 3.95
CA TYR A 66 -0.02 -15.48 4.37
C TYR A 66 0.06 -15.67 5.89
N SER A 67 -0.30 -14.64 6.67
CA SER A 67 -0.28 -14.73 8.14
C SER A 67 -1.29 -15.76 8.69
N LYS A 68 -2.35 -16.06 7.93
CA LYS A 68 -3.45 -16.98 8.30
C LYS A 68 -3.30 -18.36 7.65
N ASN A 69 -2.91 -18.40 6.38
CA ASN A 69 -2.69 -19.59 5.58
C ASN A 69 -1.49 -19.36 4.65
N LYS A 70 -0.35 -19.96 5.00
CA LYS A 70 0.92 -19.77 4.29
C LYS A 70 0.84 -20.21 2.83
N GLU A 71 0.12 -21.29 2.54
CA GLU A 71 0.04 -21.83 1.18
C GLU A 71 -0.72 -20.86 0.26
N ASP A 72 -1.90 -20.42 0.67
CA ASP A 72 -2.69 -19.46 -0.08
C ASP A 72 -2.02 -18.09 -0.14
N GLY A 73 -1.37 -17.67 0.93
CA GLY A 73 -0.59 -16.44 0.96
C GLY A 73 0.59 -16.44 -0.02
N ILE A 74 1.30 -17.57 -0.17
CA ILE A 74 2.37 -17.68 -1.18
C ILE A 74 1.80 -17.55 -2.59
N LYS A 75 0.69 -18.23 -2.88
CA LYS A 75 0.01 -18.14 -4.18
C LYS A 75 -0.50 -16.72 -4.44
N ALA A 76 -1.06 -16.07 -3.43
CA ALA A 76 -1.51 -14.67 -3.49
C ALA A 76 -0.35 -13.71 -3.75
N LEU A 77 0.78 -13.88 -3.06
CA LEU A 77 1.99 -13.07 -3.27
C LEU A 77 2.51 -13.20 -4.71
N ILE A 78 2.58 -14.42 -5.25
CA ILE A 78 2.97 -14.67 -6.65
C ILE A 78 2.12 -13.85 -7.63
N LEU A 79 0.83 -13.66 -7.31
CA LEU A 79 -0.09 -12.91 -8.14
C LEU A 79 0.05 -11.38 -8.04
N VAL A 80 0.69 -10.83 -7.00
CA VAL A 80 0.73 -9.36 -6.79
C VAL A 80 2.12 -8.75 -6.85
N VAL A 81 3.19 -9.52 -6.72
CA VAL A 81 4.55 -9.00 -6.85
C VAL A 81 4.97 -8.83 -8.31
N ASP A 82 5.92 -7.93 -8.54
CA ASP A 82 6.59 -7.74 -9.83
C ASP A 82 7.42 -8.98 -10.20
N SER A 83 7.67 -9.19 -11.49
CA SER A 83 8.43 -10.36 -11.98
C SER A 83 9.86 -10.43 -11.43
N SER A 84 10.44 -9.31 -10.99
CA SER A 84 11.74 -9.30 -10.29
C SER A 84 11.75 -10.10 -8.97
N HIS A 85 10.56 -10.40 -8.42
CA HIS A 85 10.39 -11.22 -7.21
C HIS A 85 10.09 -12.68 -7.50
N LEU A 86 10.07 -13.11 -8.77
CA LEU A 86 9.65 -14.43 -9.19
C LEU A 86 10.78 -15.19 -9.89
N ASN A 87 10.72 -16.52 -9.78
CA ASN A 87 11.47 -17.46 -10.62
C ASN A 87 10.48 -18.30 -11.43
N GLU A 88 10.86 -18.69 -12.64
CA GLU A 88 10.16 -19.75 -13.37
C GLU A 88 10.31 -21.07 -12.62
N ASP A 89 9.19 -21.75 -12.38
CA ASP A 89 9.14 -22.99 -11.64
C ASP A 89 7.94 -23.82 -12.12
N SER A 90 8.20 -24.93 -12.80
CA SER A 90 7.17 -25.82 -13.35
C SER A 90 6.29 -26.46 -12.27
N LYS A 91 6.77 -26.51 -11.01
CA LYS A 91 6.01 -27.00 -9.85
C LYS A 91 5.39 -25.85 -9.05
N GLY A 92 5.74 -24.61 -9.38
CA GLY A 92 5.24 -23.40 -8.77
C GLY A 92 3.81 -23.05 -9.20
N TYR A 93 3.19 -22.15 -8.46
CA TYR A 93 1.83 -21.71 -8.78
C TYR A 93 1.82 -20.91 -10.09
N LYS A 94 1.02 -21.36 -11.06
CA LYS A 94 0.96 -20.79 -12.42
C LYS A 94 2.33 -20.72 -13.11
N GLY A 95 3.22 -21.67 -12.81
CA GLY A 95 4.56 -21.74 -13.40
C GLY A 95 5.61 -20.86 -12.73
N PHE A 96 5.31 -20.31 -11.54
CA PHE A 96 6.22 -19.42 -10.82
C PHE A 96 6.34 -19.78 -9.34
N SER A 97 7.50 -19.47 -8.77
CA SER A 97 7.73 -19.42 -7.33
C SER A 97 8.28 -18.06 -6.91
N LEU A 98 8.10 -17.69 -5.65
CA LEU A 98 8.74 -16.49 -5.08
C LEU A 98 10.25 -16.72 -5.02
N ASN A 99 11.03 -15.69 -5.31
CA ASN A 99 12.47 -15.77 -5.12
C ASN A 99 12.79 -15.99 -3.63
N ARG A 100 13.95 -16.61 -3.38
CA ARG A 100 14.36 -17.04 -2.04
C ARG A 100 14.45 -15.86 -1.05
N ASN A 101 15.01 -14.74 -1.48
CA ASN A 101 15.20 -13.56 -0.63
C ASN A 101 13.88 -13.02 -0.12
N LEU A 102 12.86 -12.95 -0.99
CA LEU A 102 11.55 -12.46 -0.63
C LEU A 102 10.85 -13.44 0.34
N ILE A 103 10.78 -14.72 0.00
CA ILE A 103 10.07 -15.69 0.86
C ILE A 103 10.75 -15.83 2.23
N ASP A 104 12.08 -15.81 2.30
CA ASP A 104 12.82 -15.85 3.57
C ASP A 104 12.54 -14.60 4.42
N LEU A 105 12.42 -13.41 3.80
CA LEU A 105 12.06 -12.18 4.51
C LEU A 105 10.62 -12.23 5.03
N VAL A 106 9.65 -12.60 4.17
CA VAL A 106 8.23 -12.72 4.53
C VAL A 106 8.06 -13.71 5.67
N LYS A 107 8.67 -14.90 5.55
CA LYS A 107 8.65 -15.94 6.57
C LYS A 107 9.20 -15.41 7.89
N ARG A 108 10.44 -14.89 7.89
CA ARG A 108 11.11 -14.42 9.10
C ARG A 108 10.29 -13.33 9.81
N GLN A 109 9.77 -12.36 9.08
CA GLN A 109 9.11 -11.20 9.68
C GLN A 109 7.69 -11.53 10.15
N ILE A 110 6.88 -12.22 9.34
CA ILE A 110 5.48 -12.50 9.70
C ILE A 110 5.40 -13.61 10.76
N GLU A 111 6.27 -14.62 10.72
CA GLU A 111 6.26 -15.69 11.74
C GLU A 111 6.74 -15.18 13.11
N GLN A 112 7.71 -14.25 13.15
CA GLN A 112 8.18 -13.64 14.40
C GLN A 112 7.23 -12.56 14.93
N HIS A 113 6.46 -11.93 14.05
CA HIS A 113 5.54 -10.85 14.38
C HIS A 113 4.17 -11.08 13.71
N PRO A 114 3.33 -12.01 14.22
CA PRO A 114 2.03 -12.33 13.61
C PRO A 114 1.06 -11.14 13.52
N TYR A 115 1.25 -10.13 14.38
CA TYR A 115 0.46 -8.89 14.42
C TYR A 115 0.93 -7.83 13.40
N LEU A 116 2.06 -8.05 12.73
CA LEU A 116 2.71 -7.05 11.87
C LEU A 116 1.79 -6.57 10.74
N ILE A 117 1.20 -7.51 10.01
CA ILE A 117 0.39 -7.16 8.83
C ILE A 117 -0.94 -6.53 9.26
N SER A 118 -1.53 -6.98 10.37
CA SER A 118 -2.76 -6.42 10.91
C SER A 118 -2.62 -4.93 11.26
N SER A 119 -1.41 -4.44 11.54
CA SER A 119 -1.18 -3.01 11.82
C SER A 119 -1.46 -2.07 10.63
N TYR A 120 -1.55 -2.61 9.40
CA TYR A 120 -1.91 -1.84 8.21
C TYR A 120 -3.43 -1.86 7.94
N LEU A 121 -4.20 -2.65 8.69
CA LEU A 121 -5.64 -2.77 8.51
C LEU A 121 -6.39 -1.76 9.40
N PRO A 122 -7.46 -1.11 8.89
CA PRO A 122 -8.25 -0.19 9.69
C PRO A 122 -8.82 -0.80 10.97
N GLY A 123 -8.92 0.03 12.02
CA GLY A 123 -9.34 -0.40 13.35
C GLY A 123 -8.26 -1.06 14.20
N SER A 124 -7.10 -1.40 13.62
CA SER A 124 -5.95 -1.91 14.39
C SER A 124 -5.28 -0.80 15.19
N SER A 125 -4.81 -1.12 16.40
CA SER A 125 -4.03 -0.21 17.23
C SER A 125 -3.06 -0.95 18.14
N LEU A 126 -2.07 -0.23 18.68
CA LEU A 126 -1.19 -0.75 19.72
C LEU A 126 -1.99 -1.26 20.95
N SER A 127 -3.06 -0.56 21.32
CA SER A 127 -3.85 -0.84 22.53
C SER A 127 -4.78 -2.04 22.40
N ASN A 128 -5.22 -2.40 21.19
CA ASN A 128 -6.04 -3.59 20.96
C ASN A 128 -5.24 -4.80 20.48
N GLY A 129 -3.91 -4.74 20.54
CA GLY A 129 -3.04 -5.80 20.06
C GLY A 129 -3.03 -5.96 18.53
N TYR A 130 -3.29 -4.88 17.80
CA TYR A 130 -3.43 -4.82 16.34
C TYR A 130 -4.59 -5.67 15.81
N GLN A 131 -5.70 -5.76 16.53
CA GLN A 131 -6.92 -6.37 16.03
C GLN A 131 -7.65 -5.40 15.09
N PRO A 132 -7.80 -5.69 13.79
CA PRO A 132 -8.54 -4.82 12.89
C PRO A 132 -10.04 -4.83 13.19
N SER A 133 -10.76 -3.80 12.74
CA SER A 133 -12.22 -3.85 12.71
C SER A 133 -12.70 -4.89 11.69
N GLN A 134 -13.99 -5.16 11.62
CA GLN A 134 -14.54 -5.88 10.47
C GLN A 134 -14.73 -4.89 9.29
N PRO A 135 -14.62 -5.34 8.03
CA PRO A 135 -14.98 -4.52 6.87
C PRO A 135 -16.42 -3.98 6.99
N PRO A 136 -16.74 -2.82 6.36
CA PRO A 136 -15.96 -2.12 5.35
C PRO A 136 -14.73 -1.40 5.92
N TYR A 137 -13.67 -1.35 5.12
CA TYR A 137 -12.44 -0.63 5.43
C TYR A 137 -12.33 0.65 4.60
N THR A 138 -11.80 1.70 5.22
CA THR A 138 -11.36 2.92 4.54
C THR A 138 -9.86 3.06 4.76
N PHE A 139 -9.08 2.95 3.69
CA PHE A 139 -7.63 3.15 3.73
C PHE A 139 -7.28 4.58 3.35
N SER A 140 -6.42 5.22 4.14
CA SER A 140 -5.78 6.48 3.78
C SER A 140 -4.38 6.20 3.28
N LEU A 141 -4.13 6.44 2.00
CA LEU A 141 -2.85 6.26 1.36
C LEU A 141 -2.27 7.62 0.99
N ASN A 142 -0.96 7.76 1.05
CA ASN A 142 -0.28 8.98 0.71
C ASN A 142 0.60 8.81 -0.52
N SER A 143 0.83 9.90 -1.23
CA SER A 143 1.78 9.96 -2.33
C SER A 143 2.40 11.34 -2.43
N ASN A 144 3.54 11.44 -3.11
CA ASN A 144 4.22 12.70 -3.36
C ASN A 144 4.58 12.83 -4.85
N ARG A 145 4.85 14.06 -5.29
CA ARG A 145 5.17 14.36 -6.70
C ARG A 145 6.43 13.66 -7.23
N PHE A 146 7.32 13.20 -6.34
CA PHE A 146 8.55 12.49 -6.70
C PHE A 146 8.36 10.97 -6.77
N GLY A 147 7.16 10.48 -6.47
CA GLY A 147 6.81 9.08 -6.45
C GLY A 147 6.45 8.48 -7.81
N GLY A 148 6.64 9.19 -8.92
CA GLY A 148 6.18 8.75 -10.25
C GLY A 148 4.69 8.99 -10.48
N SER A 149 4.13 8.46 -11.56
CA SER A 149 2.73 8.69 -11.95
C SER A 149 2.06 7.46 -12.57
N VAL A 150 0.74 7.50 -12.71
CA VAL A 150 -0.04 6.44 -13.37
C VAL A 150 0.37 6.31 -14.84
N GLU A 151 0.71 7.43 -15.48
CA GLU A 151 1.13 7.52 -16.88
C GLU A 151 2.51 6.88 -17.08
N SER A 152 3.46 7.13 -16.17
CA SER A 152 4.80 6.52 -16.23
C SER A 152 4.79 5.02 -15.95
N GLY A 153 3.67 4.47 -15.43
CA GLY A 153 3.54 3.07 -15.08
C GLY A 153 4.34 2.67 -13.84
N GLU A 154 4.77 3.63 -13.03
CA GLU A 154 5.44 3.42 -11.75
C GLU A 154 4.97 4.48 -10.75
N ARG A 155 4.47 4.05 -9.60
CA ARG A 155 3.95 4.94 -8.55
C ARG A 155 4.40 4.45 -7.18
N LYS A 156 4.90 5.36 -6.36
CA LYS A 156 5.24 5.15 -4.96
C LYS A 156 4.13 5.70 -4.08
N LEU A 157 3.57 4.83 -3.26
CA LEU A 157 2.55 5.15 -2.28
C LEU A 157 3.10 4.91 -0.88
N PHE A 158 2.50 5.55 0.10
CA PHE A 158 2.85 5.46 1.51
C PHE A 158 1.61 5.00 2.27
N VAL A 159 1.75 3.94 3.07
CA VAL A 159 0.66 3.41 3.88
C VAL A 159 0.97 3.59 5.37
N PRO A 160 0.06 4.20 6.15
CA PRO A 160 0.18 4.26 7.59
C PRO A 160 0.18 2.86 8.23
N SER A 161 0.93 2.72 9.32
CA SER A 161 0.85 1.57 10.22
C SER A 161 0.48 2.07 11.59
N SER A 162 -0.50 1.44 12.24
CA SER A 162 -0.88 1.76 13.61
C SER A 162 0.22 1.42 14.65
N GLY A 163 1.31 0.78 14.21
CA GLY A 163 2.45 0.40 15.04
C GLY A 163 3.78 1.10 14.72
N ALA A 164 3.81 2.04 13.78
CA ALA A 164 5.02 2.77 13.39
C ALA A 164 4.79 4.29 13.30
N ASP A 165 5.83 5.08 13.53
CA ASP A 165 5.74 6.56 13.44
C ASP A 165 5.75 7.11 12.02
N SER A 166 6.31 6.33 11.10
CA SER A 166 6.44 6.69 9.69
C SER A 166 5.60 5.78 8.83
N GLU A 167 4.92 6.35 7.85
CA GLU A 167 4.26 5.60 6.78
C GLU A 167 5.27 4.76 5.99
N ARG A 168 4.84 3.60 5.50
CA ARG A 168 5.70 2.65 4.81
C ARG A 168 5.61 2.86 3.29
N PRO A 169 6.72 3.16 2.61
CA PRO A 169 6.73 3.34 1.17
C PRO A 169 6.58 1.99 0.46
N VAL A 170 5.74 1.95 -0.56
CA VAL A 170 5.58 0.83 -1.48
C VAL A 170 5.71 1.38 -2.90
N THR A 171 6.61 0.81 -3.70
CA THR A 171 6.74 1.13 -5.13
C THR A 171 5.94 0.10 -5.94
N LEU A 172 5.00 0.58 -6.74
CA LEU A 172 4.12 -0.21 -7.61
C LEU A 172 4.52 0.04 -9.07
N LYS A 173 4.49 -1.02 -9.88
CA LYS A 173 4.81 -0.96 -11.31
C LYS A 173 3.71 -1.63 -12.13
N ARG A 174 3.26 -0.98 -13.19
CA ARG A 174 2.31 -1.53 -14.16
C ARG A 174 3.05 -2.44 -15.14
N ASN A 175 2.58 -3.67 -15.29
CA ASN A 175 3.12 -4.60 -16.27
C ASN A 175 2.56 -4.34 -17.68
N SER A 176 3.05 -5.08 -18.68
CA SER A 176 2.60 -4.97 -20.09
C SER A 176 1.13 -5.31 -20.33
N LYS A 177 0.47 -5.98 -19.38
CA LYS A 177 -0.97 -6.30 -19.41
C LYS A 177 -1.83 -5.26 -18.68
N GLY A 178 -1.24 -4.14 -18.25
CA GLY A 178 -1.95 -3.08 -17.55
C GLY A 178 -2.19 -3.34 -16.06
N VAL A 179 -1.70 -4.44 -15.50
CA VAL A 179 -1.89 -4.80 -14.08
C VAL A 179 -0.76 -4.22 -13.24
N TRP A 180 -1.11 -3.51 -12.16
CA TRP A 180 -0.17 -2.98 -11.19
C TRP A 180 0.33 -4.07 -10.23
N LYS A 181 1.63 -4.04 -9.93
CA LYS A 181 2.34 -5.05 -9.15
C LYS A 181 3.28 -4.39 -8.14
N ALA A 182 3.50 -5.03 -7.00
CA ALA A 182 4.44 -4.58 -5.98
C ALA A 182 5.90 -4.84 -6.39
N LYS A 183 6.65 -3.76 -6.62
CA LYS A 183 8.07 -3.79 -6.99
C LYS A 183 8.97 -3.66 -5.78
N GLU A 184 8.66 -2.76 -4.84
CA GLU A 184 9.43 -2.57 -3.60
C GLU A 184 8.46 -2.42 -2.43
N PHE A 185 8.56 -3.28 -1.42
CA PHE A 185 7.63 -3.28 -0.28
C PHE A 185 8.21 -3.86 1.01
N SER A 186 9.53 -4.05 1.09
CA SER A 186 10.19 -4.60 2.28
C SER A 186 9.97 -3.75 3.54
N SER A 187 9.65 -2.46 3.37
CA SER A 187 9.26 -1.54 4.44
C SER A 187 8.02 -2.01 5.22
N LEU A 188 7.09 -2.74 4.57
CA LEU A 188 5.91 -3.32 5.22
C LEU A 188 6.30 -4.42 6.21
N LEU A 189 7.45 -5.06 5.98
CA LEU A 189 7.98 -6.17 6.76
C LEU A 189 8.98 -5.71 7.82
N VAL A 190 9.10 -4.41 8.07
CA VAL A 190 9.93 -3.87 9.15
C VAL A 190 9.13 -3.90 10.45
N GLY A 191 9.78 -4.37 11.52
CA GLY A 191 9.18 -4.48 12.85
C GLY A 191 8.48 -3.19 13.32
N ILE A 192 7.41 -3.40 14.08
CA ILE A 192 6.58 -2.35 14.67
C ILE A 192 6.61 -2.45 16.19
N ARG A 193 6.03 -1.47 16.89
CA ARG A 193 5.89 -1.53 18.35
C ARG A 193 5.23 -2.84 18.75
N LYS A 194 5.81 -3.56 19.73
CA LYS A 194 5.18 -4.77 20.27
C LYS A 194 3.81 -4.41 20.84
N PRO A 195 2.76 -5.21 20.62
CA PRO A 195 1.44 -4.95 21.18
C PRO A 195 1.55 -4.81 22.70
N ALA A 196 0.72 -3.94 23.29
CA ALA A 196 0.65 -3.86 24.75
C ALA A 196 0.25 -5.24 25.28
N GLY A 197 1.18 -5.93 25.93
CA GLY A 197 0.85 -7.19 26.61
C GLY A 197 -0.05 -6.90 27.81
N LYS A 198 -1.00 -7.79 28.09
CA LYS A 198 -1.29 -8.09 29.51
C LYS A 198 0.06 -8.32 30.16
N ASN A 199 0.37 -7.58 31.23
CA ASN A 199 1.58 -7.74 32.03
C ASN A 199 1.98 -9.21 31.99
N SER A 200 3.12 -9.51 31.36
CA SER A 200 3.89 -10.67 31.74
C SER A 200 4.16 -10.42 33.21
N ALA A 201 3.33 -11.00 34.08
CA ALA A 201 3.66 -11.06 35.48
C ALA A 201 5.04 -11.71 35.48
N ASP A 202 6.06 -10.93 35.82
CA ASP A 202 7.28 -11.47 36.39
C ASP A 202 6.79 -12.32 37.56
N ASP A 203 6.81 -13.63 37.38
CA ASP A 203 6.69 -14.63 38.42
C ASP A 203 8.05 -14.79 39.14
N LEU A 204 8.61 -13.65 39.59
CA LEU A 204 9.63 -13.59 40.64
C LEU A 204 8.96 -13.55 42.02
#